data_AF-A0A7U9SSH7-F1
#
_entry.id   AF-A0A7U9SSH7-F1
#
_cell.length_a   1.000
_cell.length_b   1.000
_cell.length_c   1.000
_cell.angle_alpha   90.00
_cell.angle_beta   90.00
_cell.angle_gamma   90.00
#
_symmetry.space_group_name_H-M   'P 1'
#
loop_
_entity.id
_entity.type
_entity.pdbx_description
1 polymer ?
#
loop_
_entity_poly.entity_id
_entity_poly.type
_entity_poly.pdbx_seq_one_letter_code
_entity_poly.pdbx_strand_id
1 'polypeptide(L)'
;MSVGRTGYNTLIPVLEKHKDAFGEILEEVTTDSGYCSEKNLLYLKENRISSYIKPQDHEKRKTRAYTEDIGKYYNMKTQVFEDEMYYICHGGRELHHIHTETREQAGYTQTFEVYGCADCSGCGHKAKCLYKYNAEKDAEKNKVMKINGQWETLKEESHANIQSEKGILNRQIRSIQTEGHFGDTKENDSFRRFNYRTSEKVYKEFMLYAIGRNINKYHRFLHDKIQKFEEKTEEKTA
;
A
#
# COMPACT_ATOMS: atom_id res chain seq x y z
N MET A 1 17.42 5.98 -10.55
CA MET A 1 16.10 5.39 -10.86
C MET A 1 15.07 6.36 -10.30
N SER A 2 14.29 7.01 -11.16
CA SER A 2 13.27 7.97 -10.74
C SER A 2 12.17 7.25 -9.96
N VAL A 3 11.92 7.70 -8.73
CA VAL A 3 10.82 7.30 -7.86
C VAL A 3 9.54 7.94 -8.40
N GLY A 4 9.04 7.46 -9.56
CA GLY A 4 8.02 8.19 -10.33
C GLY A 4 7.06 7.34 -11.16
N ARG A 5 6.95 6.03 -10.95
CA ARG A 5 5.85 5.23 -11.51
C ARG A 5 5.28 4.35 -10.40
N THR A 6 4.09 4.71 -9.92
CA THR A 6 3.34 3.90 -8.97
C THR A 6 3.07 2.53 -9.61
N GLY A 7 3.43 1.44 -8.91
CA GLY A 7 3.25 0.05 -9.39
C GLY A 7 1.80 -0.38 -9.50
N TYR A 8 0.85 0.48 -9.12
CA TYR A 8 -0.59 0.24 -9.06
C TYR A 8 -1.15 -0.42 -10.32
N ASN A 9 -0.67 -0.04 -11.51
CA ASN A 9 -1.20 -0.57 -12.78
C ASN A 9 -0.51 -1.86 -13.24
N THR A 10 0.45 -2.40 -12.49
CA THR A 10 1.28 -3.53 -12.94
C THR A 10 1.00 -4.82 -12.19
N LEU A 11 0.39 -4.79 -11.00
CA LEU A 11 0.12 -6.01 -10.23
C LEU A 11 -0.86 -6.93 -10.97
N ILE A 12 -2.06 -6.42 -11.27
CA ILE A 12 -3.13 -7.20 -11.92
C ILE A 12 -2.64 -7.80 -13.25
N PRO A 13 -2.00 -7.05 -14.18
CA PRO A 13 -1.45 -7.65 -15.39
C PRO A 13 -0.41 -8.76 -15.17
N VAL A 14 0.36 -8.70 -14.07
CA VAL A 14 1.32 -9.77 -13.73
C VAL A 14 0.59 -11.01 -13.21
N LEU A 15 -0.45 -10.83 -12.39
CA LEU A 15 -1.25 -11.94 -11.85
C LEU A 15 -2.06 -12.64 -12.95
N GLU A 16 -2.65 -11.87 -13.88
CA GLU A 16 -3.36 -12.45 -15.03
C GLU A 16 -2.40 -13.22 -15.94
N LYS A 17 -1.21 -12.67 -16.22
CA LYS A 17 -0.19 -13.42 -16.98
C LYS A 17 0.25 -14.71 -16.28
N HIS A 18 0.35 -14.72 -14.96
CA HIS A 18 0.64 -15.93 -14.20
C HIS A 18 -0.48 -16.95 -14.38
N LYS A 19 -1.73 -16.53 -14.19
CA LYS A 19 -2.90 -17.38 -14.38
C LYS A 19 -2.97 -17.96 -15.79
N ASP A 20 -2.72 -17.15 -16.82
CA ASP A 20 -2.71 -17.60 -18.22
C ASP A 20 -1.58 -18.59 -18.51
N ALA A 21 -0.40 -18.38 -17.91
CA ALA A 21 0.77 -19.22 -18.16
C ALA A 21 0.72 -20.56 -17.43
N PHE A 22 0.15 -20.60 -16.22
CA PHE A 22 0.19 -21.77 -15.33
C PHE A 22 -1.18 -22.42 -15.13
N GLY A 23 -2.27 -21.79 -15.55
CA GLY A 23 -3.64 -22.28 -15.35
C GLY A 23 -4.14 -22.16 -13.90
N GLU A 24 -3.37 -21.53 -13.02
CA GLU A 24 -3.64 -21.47 -11.58
C GLU A 24 -3.57 -20.04 -11.03
N ILE A 25 -4.48 -19.76 -10.08
CA ILE A 25 -4.50 -18.51 -9.32
C ILE A 25 -3.59 -18.67 -8.10
N LEU A 26 -2.78 -17.66 -7.81
CA LEU A 26 -1.92 -17.64 -6.63
C LEU A 26 -2.75 -17.61 -5.35
N GLU A 27 -2.33 -18.38 -4.34
CA GLU A 27 -2.94 -18.33 -3.01
C GLU A 27 -2.63 -17.04 -2.26
N GLU A 28 -1.44 -16.46 -2.50
CA GLU A 28 -0.98 -15.27 -1.82
C GLU A 28 0.00 -14.43 -2.63
N VAL A 29 0.10 -13.15 -2.26
CA VAL A 29 0.99 -12.18 -2.90
C VAL A 29 1.66 -11.31 -1.85
N THR A 30 2.98 -11.16 -1.96
CA THR A 30 3.78 -10.24 -1.13
C THR A 30 4.47 -9.20 -2.01
N THR A 31 4.15 -7.92 -1.81
CA THR A 31 4.73 -6.80 -2.58
C THR A 31 4.99 -5.57 -1.70
N ASP A 32 5.73 -4.61 -2.26
CA ASP A 32 6.00 -3.34 -1.59
C ASP A 32 4.78 -2.39 -1.58
N SER A 33 4.89 -1.31 -0.80
CA SER A 33 3.83 -0.32 -0.62
C SER A 33 3.46 0.44 -1.90
N GLY A 34 4.28 0.37 -2.96
CA GLY A 34 4.00 0.94 -4.27
C GLY A 34 2.92 0.19 -5.05
N TYR A 35 2.51 -0.99 -4.57
CA TYR A 35 1.39 -1.77 -5.11
C TYR A 35 0.11 -1.66 -4.28
N CYS A 36 0.16 -0.99 -3.12
CA CYS A 36 -0.99 -0.81 -2.23
C CYS A 36 -1.96 0.23 -2.82
N SER A 37 -3.00 -0.24 -3.49
CA SER A 37 -4.10 0.57 -4.01
C SER A 37 -5.42 -0.17 -3.83
N GLU A 38 -6.53 0.57 -3.74
CA GLU A 38 -7.87 -0.02 -3.62
C GLU A 38 -8.15 -1.01 -4.74
N LYS A 39 -7.87 -0.62 -6.00
CA LYS A 39 -8.02 -1.49 -7.16
C LYS A 39 -7.28 -2.83 -7.00
N ASN A 40 -6.04 -2.80 -6.53
CA ASN A 40 -5.24 -4.00 -6.35
C ASN A 40 -5.75 -4.86 -5.20
N LEU A 41 -6.02 -4.26 -4.03
CA LEU A 41 -6.49 -5.01 -2.88
C LEU A 41 -7.90 -5.59 -3.11
N LEU A 42 -8.76 -4.87 -3.81
CA LEU A 42 -10.09 -5.35 -4.22
C LEU A 42 -9.96 -6.56 -5.14
N TYR A 43 -9.14 -6.47 -6.19
CA TYR A 43 -8.89 -7.59 -7.09
C TYR A 43 -8.37 -8.83 -6.35
N LEU A 44 -7.42 -8.65 -5.43
CA LEU A 44 -6.88 -9.75 -4.62
C LEU A 44 -7.98 -10.39 -3.76
N LYS A 45 -8.82 -9.57 -3.11
CA LYS A 45 -9.94 -10.04 -2.29
C LYS A 45 -10.97 -10.82 -3.10
N GLU A 46 -11.38 -10.30 -4.25
CA GLU A 46 -12.35 -10.94 -5.15
C GLU A 46 -11.84 -12.30 -5.67
N ASN A 47 -10.54 -12.40 -5.93
CA ASN A 47 -9.89 -13.64 -6.37
C ASN A 47 -9.41 -14.53 -5.21
N ARG A 48 -9.75 -14.19 -3.96
CA ARG A 48 -9.36 -14.93 -2.73
C ARG A 48 -7.84 -15.12 -2.57
N ILE A 49 -7.08 -14.14 -3.03
CA ILE A 49 -5.62 -14.10 -2.93
C ILE A 49 -5.24 -13.33 -1.66
N SER A 50 -4.54 -13.98 -0.75
CA SER A 50 -4.09 -13.35 0.49
C SER A 50 -3.07 -12.24 0.20
N SER A 51 -3.33 -11.03 0.71
CA SER A 51 -2.48 -9.87 0.45
C SER A 51 -1.53 -9.56 1.62
N TYR A 52 -0.21 -9.60 1.35
CA TYR A 52 0.84 -9.15 2.26
C TYR A 52 1.50 -7.90 1.69
N ILE A 53 0.71 -6.85 1.50
CA ILE A 53 1.15 -5.59 0.88
C ILE A 53 1.20 -4.52 1.95
N LYS A 54 2.38 -3.97 2.21
CA LYS A 54 2.57 -2.97 3.25
C LYS A 54 1.78 -1.68 2.93
N PRO A 55 0.82 -1.23 3.76
CA PRO A 55 0.18 0.07 3.58
C PRO A 55 1.19 1.21 3.71
N GLN A 56 1.01 2.28 2.92
CA GLN A 56 1.94 3.43 2.91
C GLN A 56 2.02 4.17 4.25
N ASP A 57 0.95 4.10 5.03
CA ASP A 57 0.85 4.70 6.35
C ASP A 57 1.35 3.76 7.47
N HIS A 58 1.79 2.53 7.18
CA HIS A 58 2.22 1.57 8.22
C HIS A 58 3.28 2.12 9.17
N GLU A 59 4.33 2.79 8.67
CA GLU A 59 5.32 3.42 9.56
C GLU A 59 4.78 4.69 10.22
N LYS A 60 3.91 5.43 9.53
CA LYS A 60 3.31 6.67 10.05
C LYS A 60 2.38 6.36 11.23
N ARG A 61 1.63 5.26 11.18
CA ARG A 61 0.73 4.79 12.24
C ARG A 61 1.41 4.64 13.60
N LYS A 62 2.72 4.38 13.63
CA LYS A 62 3.52 4.25 14.86
C LYS A 62 3.91 5.58 15.48
N THR A 63 3.70 6.68 14.76
CA THR A 63 4.14 8.01 15.20
C THR A 63 3.04 8.72 15.98
N ARG A 64 3.45 9.49 17.00
CA ARG A 64 2.53 10.34 17.77
C ARG A 64 1.79 11.35 16.89
N ALA A 65 2.46 11.86 15.85
CA ALA A 65 1.85 12.78 14.90
C ALA A 65 0.66 12.16 14.14
N TYR A 66 0.65 10.85 13.93
CA TYR A 66 -0.49 10.15 13.31
C TYR A 66 -1.63 9.94 14.29
N THR A 67 -1.34 9.47 15.51
CA THR A 67 -2.36 9.17 16.53
C THR A 67 -2.99 10.42 17.15
N GLU A 68 -2.28 11.55 17.14
CA GLU A 68 -2.78 12.84 17.66
C GLU A 68 -3.28 13.78 16.55
N ASP A 69 -3.35 13.33 15.29
CA ASP A 69 -3.86 14.16 14.19
C ASP A 69 -5.38 14.38 14.34
N ILE A 70 -5.75 15.47 14.99
CA ILE A 70 -7.14 15.87 15.25
C ILE A 70 -7.94 16.13 13.97
N GLY A 71 -7.27 16.30 12.83
CA GLY A 71 -7.88 16.54 11.53
C GLY A 71 -8.41 15.26 10.88
N LYS A 72 -8.07 14.07 11.38
CA LYS A 72 -8.33 12.80 10.71
C LYS A 72 -9.48 12.03 11.35
N TYR A 73 -10.36 11.48 10.50
CA TYR A 73 -11.56 10.76 10.95
C TYR A 73 -11.22 9.54 11.81
N TYR A 74 -10.10 8.86 11.56
CA TYR A 74 -9.67 7.70 12.35
C TYR A 74 -9.23 8.05 13.79
N ASN A 75 -9.07 9.34 14.11
CA ASN A 75 -8.84 9.84 15.47
C ASN A 75 -10.08 10.55 16.05
N MET A 76 -11.23 10.45 15.39
CA MET A 76 -12.49 11.04 15.85
C MET A 76 -13.37 9.96 16.47
N LYS A 77 -14.22 10.36 17.41
CA LYS A 77 -15.24 9.47 17.95
C LYS A 77 -16.39 9.37 16.96
N THR A 78 -16.96 8.18 16.81
CA THR A 78 -18.22 7.97 16.08
C THR A 78 -19.37 7.83 17.08
N GLN A 79 -20.54 8.31 16.70
CA GLN A 79 -21.80 8.08 17.41
C GLN A 79 -22.89 7.73 16.39
N VAL A 80 -23.95 7.08 16.87
CA VAL A 80 -25.12 6.70 16.06
C VAL A 80 -26.35 7.30 16.71
N PHE A 81 -27.17 7.97 15.92
CA PHE A 81 -28.46 8.52 16.33
C PHE A 81 -29.47 8.29 15.19
N GLU A 82 -30.64 7.74 15.49
CA GLU A 82 -31.70 7.44 14.50
C GLU A 82 -31.16 6.72 13.24
N ASP A 83 -30.31 5.71 13.44
CA ASP A 83 -29.63 4.93 12.39
C ASP A 83 -28.63 5.71 11.50
N GLU A 84 -28.40 7.00 11.77
CA GLU A 84 -27.35 7.80 11.14
C GLU A 84 -26.08 7.80 12.00
N MET A 85 -24.95 7.44 11.38
CA MET A 85 -23.64 7.56 12.01
C MET A 85 -23.02 8.92 11.71
N TYR A 86 -22.52 9.60 12.73
CA TYR A 86 -21.79 10.85 12.60
C TYR A 86 -20.49 10.83 13.40
N TYR A 87 -19.59 11.75 13.04
CA TYR A 87 -18.31 11.90 13.72
C TYR A 87 -18.30 13.11 14.64
N ILE A 88 -17.58 13.01 15.75
CA ILE A 88 -17.34 14.13 16.65
C ILE A 88 -15.90 14.60 16.50
N CYS A 89 -15.73 15.83 16.03
CA CYS A 89 -14.40 16.41 15.91
C CYS A 89 -13.79 16.72 17.27
N HIS A 90 -12.49 17.02 17.29
CA HIS A 90 -11.77 17.39 18.52
C HIS A 90 -12.39 18.59 19.27
N GLY A 91 -13.03 19.51 18.55
CA GLY A 91 -13.75 20.64 19.14
C GLY A 91 -15.15 20.32 19.67
N GLY A 92 -15.54 19.04 19.72
CA GLY A 92 -16.85 18.58 20.22
C GLY A 92 -18.01 18.79 19.24
N ARG A 93 -17.76 19.26 18.02
CA ARG A 93 -18.80 19.50 17.01
C ARG A 93 -19.03 18.27 16.14
N GLU A 94 -20.28 18.09 15.73
CA GLU A 94 -20.74 16.97 14.94
C GLU A 94 -20.43 17.16 13.44
N LEU A 95 -20.14 16.04 12.78
CA LEU A 95 -19.95 15.91 11.36
C LEU A 95 -20.92 14.87 10.84
N HIS A 96 -22.02 15.34 10.27
CA HIS A 96 -23.09 14.54 9.69
C HIS A 96 -22.79 14.18 8.24
N HIS A 97 -23.47 13.15 7.74
CA HIS A 97 -23.39 12.79 6.33
C HIS A 97 -23.99 13.91 5.48
N ILE A 98 -23.31 14.28 4.40
CA ILE A 98 -23.80 15.30 3.45
C ILE A 98 -24.31 14.61 2.20
N HIS A 99 -23.44 13.79 1.58
CA HIS A 99 -23.74 13.08 0.35
C HIS A 99 -22.69 12.01 0.07
N THR A 100 -22.99 11.14 -0.89
CA THR A 100 -22.06 10.15 -1.43
C THR A 100 -21.55 10.62 -2.80
N GLU A 101 -20.24 10.56 -3.01
CA GLU A 101 -19.62 10.84 -4.30
C GLU A 101 -19.06 9.55 -4.92
N THR A 102 -19.17 9.43 -6.23
CA THR A 102 -18.49 8.37 -6.98
C THR A 102 -17.41 8.95 -7.88
N ARG A 103 -16.33 8.19 -8.05
CA ARG A 103 -15.22 8.57 -8.93
C ARG A 103 -14.80 7.38 -9.79
N GLU A 104 -14.93 7.54 -11.09
CA GLU A 104 -14.40 6.61 -12.08
C GLU A 104 -12.86 6.70 -12.16
N GLN A 105 -12.21 5.55 -12.14
CA GLN A 105 -10.77 5.41 -12.34
C GLN A 105 -10.50 4.19 -13.24
N ALA A 106 -9.98 4.39 -14.45
CA ALA A 106 -9.41 3.36 -15.34
C ALA A 106 -9.88 1.90 -15.07
N GLY A 107 -11.18 1.65 -15.24
CA GLY A 107 -11.80 0.34 -15.09
C GLY A 107 -12.32 -0.04 -13.68
N TYR A 108 -12.44 0.91 -12.75
CA TYR A 108 -13.14 0.71 -11.48
C TYR A 108 -13.73 2.02 -10.92
N THR A 109 -14.76 1.91 -10.10
CA THR A 109 -15.45 3.04 -9.46
C THR A 109 -15.11 3.07 -7.97
N GLN A 110 -14.74 4.24 -7.46
CA GLN A 110 -14.59 4.50 -6.02
C GLN A 110 -15.81 5.19 -5.47
N THR A 111 -16.22 4.83 -4.26
CA THR A 111 -17.29 5.50 -3.51
C THR A 111 -16.71 6.22 -2.30
N PHE A 112 -17.12 7.47 -2.10
CA PHE A 112 -16.70 8.31 -0.99
C PHE A 112 -17.92 8.84 -0.25
N GLU A 113 -18.00 8.56 1.04
CA GLU A 113 -18.95 9.21 1.94
C GLU A 113 -18.40 10.55 2.39
N VAL A 114 -19.16 11.62 2.17
CA VAL A 114 -18.77 12.98 2.52
C VAL A 114 -19.46 13.39 3.81
N TYR A 115 -18.66 13.74 4.81
CA TYR A 115 -19.13 14.23 6.10
C TYR A 115 -18.67 15.67 6.31
N GLY A 116 -19.49 16.49 6.97
CA GLY A 116 -19.09 17.86 7.26
C GLY A 116 -19.74 18.46 8.49
N CYS A 117 -19.03 19.43 9.04
CA CYS A 117 -19.48 20.19 10.20
C CYS A 117 -20.32 21.39 9.73
N ALA A 118 -21.49 21.59 10.33
CA ALA A 118 -22.40 22.68 9.97
C ALA A 118 -21.77 24.07 10.18
N ASP A 119 -21.03 24.24 11.29
CA ASP A 119 -20.37 25.49 11.61
C ASP A 119 -19.04 25.26 12.36
N CYS A 120 -17.95 25.79 11.83
CA CYS A 120 -16.62 25.83 12.45
C CYS A 120 -16.25 27.22 12.98
N SER A 121 -17.13 28.21 12.92
CA SER A 121 -16.89 29.59 13.40
C SER A 121 -16.44 29.63 14.85
N GLY A 122 -15.47 30.50 15.15
CA GLY A 122 -14.85 30.64 16.47
C GLY A 122 -14.02 29.43 16.95
N CYS A 123 -13.81 28.40 16.14
CA CYS A 123 -13.03 27.22 16.56
C CYS A 123 -11.52 27.51 16.59
N GLY A 124 -10.92 27.43 17.78
CA GLY A 124 -9.46 27.62 17.98
C GLY A 124 -8.58 26.51 17.38
N HIS A 125 -9.17 25.41 16.90
CA HIS A 125 -8.44 24.26 16.36
C HIS A 125 -8.25 24.29 14.84
N LYS A 126 -8.77 25.30 14.11
CA LYS A 126 -8.79 25.32 12.64
C LYS A 126 -7.43 25.05 11.99
N ALA A 127 -6.36 25.68 12.50
CA ALA A 127 -5.01 25.53 11.96
C ALA A 127 -4.47 24.08 12.00
N LYS A 128 -4.89 23.28 12.99
CA LYS A 128 -4.50 21.87 13.12
C LYS A 128 -5.53 20.92 12.52
N CYS A 129 -6.80 21.33 12.46
CA CYS A 129 -7.93 20.48 12.05
C CYS A 129 -8.18 20.49 10.53
N LEU A 130 -7.96 21.63 9.88
CA LEU A 130 -8.25 21.82 8.46
C LEU A 130 -6.98 21.64 7.63
N TYR A 131 -7.07 20.81 6.59
CA TYR A 131 -5.94 20.56 5.68
C TYR A 131 -5.57 21.84 4.92
N LYS A 132 -4.28 22.20 4.98
CA LYS A 132 -3.71 23.40 4.32
C LYS A 132 -4.45 24.70 4.69
N TYR A 133 -4.82 24.85 5.96
CA TYR A 133 -5.50 26.03 6.48
C TYR A 133 -4.67 27.32 6.30
N ASN A 134 -5.32 28.37 5.81
CA ASN A 134 -4.79 29.73 5.79
C ASN A 134 -5.77 30.67 6.51
N ALA A 135 -5.30 31.41 7.52
CA ALA A 135 -6.15 32.23 8.37
C ALA A 135 -6.88 33.35 7.63
N GLU A 136 -6.30 33.91 6.56
CA GLU A 136 -6.90 35.00 5.78
C GLU A 136 -7.98 34.50 4.81
N LYS A 137 -7.80 33.30 4.24
CA LYS A 137 -8.67 32.76 3.19
C LYS A 137 -9.71 31.77 3.71
N ASP A 138 -9.39 31.03 4.75
CA ASP A 138 -10.20 29.92 5.26
C ASP A 138 -10.90 30.28 6.59
N ALA A 139 -11.00 31.57 6.93
CA ALA A 139 -11.63 32.04 8.18
C ALA A 139 -13.04 31.46 8.38
N GLU A 140 -13.85 31.39 7.31
CA GLU A 140 -15.22 30.85 7.32
C GLU A 140 -15.31 29.37 6.91
N LYS A 141 -14.17 28.69 6.74
CA LYS A 141 -14.16 27.32 6.24
C LYS A 141 -14.63 26.32 7.30
N ASN A 142 -15.54 25.48 6.89
CA ASN A 142 -16.02 24.34 7.66
C ASN A 142 -15.21 23.07 7.36
N LYS A 143 -15.14 22.19 8.36
CA LYS A 143 -14.51 20.89 8.20
C LYS A 143 -15.39 20.02 7.31
N VAL A 144 -14.79 19.51 6.24
CA VAL A 144 -15.38 18.48 5.37
C VAL A 144 -14.34 17.38 5.20
N MET A 145 -14.80 16.13 5.23
CA MET A 145 -13.96 14.95 5.04
C MET A 145 -14.64 13.98 4.08
N LYS A 146 -13.81 13.27 3.31
CA LYS A 146 -14.24 12.23 2.38
C LYS A 146 -13.64 10.92 2.83
N ILE A 147 -14.48 9.92 3.01
CA ILE A 147 -14.09 8.61 3.53
C ILE A 147 -14.45 7.56 2.50
N ASN A 148 -13.48 6.76 2.10
CA ASN A 148 -13.70 5.62 1.24
C ASN A 148 -13.71 4.34 2.09
N GLY A 149 -14.91 3.89 2.48
CA GLY A 149 -15.07 2.77 3.40
C GLY A 149 -14.49 1.45 2.88
N GLN A 150 -14.58 1.22 1.56
CA GLN A 150 -13.98 0.03 0.92
C GLN A 150 -12.46 0.05 1.04
N TRP A 151 -11.83 1.17 0.72
CA TRP A 151 -10.39 1.35 0.88
C TRP A 151 -9.95 1.14 2.34
N GLU A 152 -10.70 1.68 3.31
CA GLU A 152 -10.39 1.50 4.73
C GLU A 152 -10.43 0.03 5.14
N THR A 153 -11.50 -0.69 4.76
CA THR A 153 -11.64 -2.11 5.05
C THR A 153 -10.48 -2.93 4.44
N LEU A 154 -10.21 -2.72 3.15
CA LEU A 154 -9.13 -3.41 2.43
C LEU A 154 -7.76 -3.11 3.03
N LYS A 155 -7.52 -1.86 3.42
CA LYS A 155 -6.27 -1.41 4.01
C LYS A 155 -6.06 -2.00 5.40
N GLU A 156 -7.09 -2.07 6.25
CA GLU A 156 -6.98 -2.72 7.56
C GLU A 156 -6.76 -4.23 7.46
N GLU A 157 -7.45 -4.91 6.53
CA GLU A 157 -7.19 -6.34 6.25
C GLU A 157 -5.73 -6.55 5.84
N SER A 158 -5.20 -5.74 4.92
CA SER A 158 -3.80 -5.84 4.49
C SER A 158 -2.82 -5.48 5.62
N HIS A 159 -3.18 -4.49 6.47
CA HIS A 159 -2.39 -4.12 7.64
C HIS A 159 -2.30 -5.25 8.67
N ALA A 160 -3.41 -5.93 8.96
CA ALA A 160 -3.43 -7.09 9.83
C ALA A 160 -2.58 -8.24 9.26
N ASN A 161 -2.71 -8.53 7.96
CA ASN A 161 -1.94 -9.58 7.30
C ASN A 161 -0.43 -9.36 7.43
N ILE A 162 0.08 -8.14 7.23
CA ILE A 162 1.53 -7.87 7.35
C ILE A 162 2.05 -7.90 8.79
N GLN A 163 1.17 -7.89 9.79
CA GLN A 163 1.51 -7.99 11.21
C GLN A 163 1.44 -9.43 11.72
N SER A 164 0.82 -10.34 10.99
CA SER A 164 0.87 -11.77 11.29
C SER A 164 2.31 -12.31 11.20
N GLU A 165 2.60 -13.41 11.90
CA GLU A 165 3.89 -14.12 11.82
C GLU A 165 4.29 -14.39 10.36
N LYS A 166 3.35 -14.95 9.59
CA LYS A 166 3.55 -15.21 8.15
C LYS A 166 3.85 -13.93 7.36
N GLY A 167 3.14 -12.84 7.67
CA GLY A 167 3.37 -11.54 7.03
C GLY A 167 4.73 -10.92 7.37
N ILE A 168 5.17 -11.06 8.62
CA ILE A 168 6.50 -10.61 9.05
C ILE A 168 7.58 -11.39 8.30
N LEU A 169 7.48 -12.71 8.27
CA LEU A 169 8.41 -13.58 7.54
C LEU A 169 8.43 -13.25 6.04
N ASN A 170 7.25 -13.17 5.41
CA ASN A 170 7.13 -12.85 3.98
C ASN A 170 7.78 -11.50 3.66
N ARG A 171 7.64 -10.49 4.53
CA ARG A 171 8.28 -9.18 4.35
C ARG A 171 9.79 -9.23 4.50
N GLN A 172 10.32 -10.00 5.45
CA GLN A 172 11.77 -10.21 5.60
C GLN A 172 12.34 -10.88 4.36
N ILE A 173 11.73 -11.98 3.92
CA ILE A 173 12.11 -12.71 2.70
C ILE A 173 12.08 -11.78 1.49
N ARG A 174 11.01 -10.98 1.32
CA ARG A 174 10.88 -10.07 0.19
C ARG A 174 11.97 -9.00 0.17
N SER A 175 12.36 -8.49 1.34
CA SER A 175 13.46 -7.53 1.47
C SER A 175 14.77 -8.16 1.01
N ILE A 176 15.10 -9.34 1.53
CA ILE A 176 16.32 -10.10 1.18
C ILE A 176 16.35 -10.42 -0.32
N GLN A 177 15.24 -10.90 -0.86
CA GLN A 177 15.13 -11.23 -2.29
C GLN A 177 15.31 -10.00 -3.18
N THR A 178 14.69 -8.87 -2.83
CA THR A 178 14.75 -7.64 -3.65
C THR A 178 16.15 -7.06 -3.64
N GLU A 179 16.71 -6.85 -2.45
CA GLU A 179 18.05 -6.28 -2.29
C GLU A 179 19.12 -7.21 -2.85
N GLY A 180 19.07 -8.49 -2.50
CA GLY A 180 20.02 -9.49 -3.01
C GLY A 180 19.96 -9.62 -4.52
N HIS A 181 18.77 -9.55 -5.13
CA HIS A 181 18.65 -9.61 -6.58
C HIS A 181 19.30 -8.42 -7.26
N PHE A 182 19.02 -7.19 -6.80
CA PHE A 182 19.65 -6.00 -7.38
C PHE A 182 21.13 -5.91 -7.08
N GLY A 183 21.56 -6.31 -5.88
CA GLY A 183 22.95 -6.37 -5.47
C GLY A 183 23.75 -7.32 -6.34
N ASP A 184 23.23 -8.53 -6.58
CA ASP A 184 23.90 -9.46 -7.49
C ASP A 184 23.95 -8.91 -8.91
N THR A 185 22.83 -8.43 -9.48
CA THR A 185 22.82 -7.94 -10.87
C THR A 185 23.82 -6.84 -11.11
N LYS A 186 23.92 -5.94 -10.14
CA LYS A 186 24.75 -4.77 -10.25
C LYS A 186 26.18 -5.08 -9.81
N GLU A 187 26.38 -5.44 -8.56
CA GLU A 187 27.71 -5.58 -7.93
C GLU A 187 28.40 -6.88 -8.36
N ASN A 188 27.72 -8.03 -8.26
CA ASN A 188 28.37 -9.32 -8.50
C ASN A 188 28.48 -9.67 -9.98
N ASP A 189 27.43 -9.42 -10.75
CA ASP A 189 27.34 -9.75 -12.18
C ASP A 189 27.84 -8.60 -13.07
N SER A 190 28.10 -7.41 -12.50
CA SER A 190 28.52 -6.20 -13.23
C SER A 190 27.56 -5.76 -14.36
N PHE A 191 26.30 -6.21 -14.34
CA PHE A 191 25.30 -5.86 -15.34
C PHE A 191 24.69 -4.49 -15.05
N ARG A 192 25.44 -3.43 -15.39
CA ARG A 192 25.06 -2.03 -15.11
C ARG A 192 24.31 -1.35 -16.24
N ARG A 193 24.54 -1.79 -17.47
CA ARG A 193 24.05 -1.15 -18.69
C ARG A 193 23.78 -2.20 -19.75
N PHE A 194 22.72 -1.98 -20.51
CA PHE A 194 22.45 -2.75 -21.73
C PHE A 194 23.44 -2.35 -22.82
N ASN A 195 23.92 -3.33 -23.57
CA ASN A 195 24.79 -3.11 -24.71
C ASN A 195 23.99 -2.68 -25.95
N TYR A 196 22.75 -3.13 -26.05
CA TYR A 196 21.87 -2.77 -27.16
C TYR A 196 20.97 -1.56 -26.83
N ARG A 197 20.47 -0.90 -27.90
CA ARG A 197 19.67 0.33 -27.78
C ARG A 197 18.21 0.20 -28.20
N THR A 198 17.87 -0.79 -29.03
CA THR A 198 16.47 -1.00 -29.45
C THR A 198 15.74 -1.86 -28.42
N SER A 199 14.46 -1.58 -28.17
CA SER A 199 13.64 -2.28 -27.17
C SER A 199 13.66 -3.79 -27.34
N GLU A 200 13.55 -4.28 -28.58
CA GLU A 200 13.59 -5.70 -28.90
C GLU A 200 14.95 -6.34 -28.55
N LYS A 201 16.06 -5.68 -28.85
CA LYS A 201 17.40 -6.21 -28.55
C LYS A 201 17.70 -6.14 -27.06
N VAL A 202 17.30 -5.05 -26.39
CA VAL A 202 17.38 -4.90 -24.93
C VAL A 202 16.58 -6.01 -24.24
N TYR A 203 15.38 -6.31 -24.74
CA TYR A 203 14.57 -7.40 -24.20
C TYR A 203 15.28 -8.75 -24.31
N LYS A 204 15.83 -9.08 -25.49
CA LYS A 204 16.58 -10.35 -25.70
C LYS A 204 17.83 -10.42 -24.80
N GLU A 205 18.58 -9.34 -24.68
CA GLU A 205 19.74 -9.25 -23.78
C GLU A 205 19.33 -9.50 -22.32
N PHE A 206 18.24 -8.86 -21.88
CA PHE A 206 17.73 -9.06 -20.52
C PHE A 206 17.24 -10.50 -20.28
N MET A 207 16.58 -11.12 -21.26
CA MET A 207 16.13 -12.51 -21.17
C MET A 207 17.30 -13.49 -21.03
N LEU A 208 18.35 -13.33 -21.84
CA LEU A 208 19.55 -14.16 -21.74
C LEU A 208 20.22 -14.01 -20.37
N TYR A 209 20.36 -12.78 -19.89
CA TYR A 209 20.87 -12.51 -18.56
C TYR A 209 20.02 -13.18 -17.47
N ALA A 210 18.69 -13.03 -17.52
CA ALA A 210 17.77 -13.62 -16.55
C ALA A 210 17.83 -15.15 -16.52
N ILE A 211 17.93 -15.80 -17.69
CA ILE A 211 18.09 -17.26 -17.79
C ILE A 211 19.40 -17.70 -17.14
N GLY A 212 20.52 -17.10 -17.53
CA GLY A 212 21.84 -17.44 -16.96
C GLY A 212 21.88 -17.25 -15.44
N ARG A 213 21.28 -16.16 -14.95
CA ARG A 213 21.13 -15.89 -13.52
C ARG A 213 20.29 -16.94 -12.80
N ASN A 214 19.15 -17.31 -13.36
CA ASN A 214 18.27 -18.33 -12.77
C ASN A 214 18.96 -19.69 -12.68
N ILE A 215 19.69 -20.09 -13.74
CA ILE A 215 20.50 -21.32 -13.76
C ILE A 215 21.59 -21.26 -12.68
N ASN A 216 22.34 -20.16 -12.60
CA ASN A 216 23.39 -20.00 -11.58
C ASN A 216 22.82 -20.02 -10.16
N LYS A 217 21.69 -19.36 -9.93
CA LYS A 217 20.99 -19.40 -8.63
C LYS A 217 20.58 -20.83 -8.28
N TYR A 218 20.01 -21.57 -9.23
CA TYR A 218 19.62 -22.96 -9.02
C TYR A 218 20.83 -23.86 -8.72
N HIS A 219 21.91 -23.72 -9.48
CA HIS A 219 23.17 -24.43 -9.22
C HIS A 219 23.74 -24.13 -7.83
N ARG A 220 23.77 -22.85 -7.41
CA ARG A 220 24.22 -22.47 -6.06
C ARG A 220 23.34 -23.09 -4.96
N PHE A 221 22.04 -23.22 -5.22
CA PHE A 221 21.11 -23.86 -4.29
C PHE A 221 21.35 -25.38 -4.18
N LEU A 222 21.56 -26.06 -5.32
CA LEU A 222 21.86 -27.51 -5.36
C LEU A 222 23.18 -27.89 -4.66
N HIS A 223 24.14 -26.97 -4.60
CA HIS A 223 25.44 -27.16 -3.97
C HIS A 223 25.55 -26.49 -2.60
N ASP A 224 24.42 -26.20 -1.94
CA ASP A 224 24.33 -25.63 -0.58
C ASP A 224 25.09 -24.30 -0.39
N LYS A 225 25.44 -23.60 -1.48
CA LYS A 225 26.10 -22.28 -1.42
C LYS A 225 25.12 -21.17 -1.04
N ILE A 226 23.83 -21.39 -1.27
CA ILE A 226 22.73 -20.57 -0.79
C ILE A 226 21.65 -21.50 -0.26
N GLN A 227 20.99 -21.08 0.82
CA GLN A 227 19.96 -21.87 1.49
C GLN A 227 18.65 -21.11 1.53
N LYS A 228 17.55 -21.81 1.85
CA LYS A 228 16.30 -21.14 2.17
C LYS A 228 16.52 -20.28 3.40
N PHE A 229 15.93 -19.09 3.39
CA PHE A 229 15.91 -18.26 4.59
C PHE A 229 14.99 -18.92 5.61
N GLU A 230 15.53 -19.21 6.78
CA GLU A 230 14.77 -19.62 7.95
C GLU A 230 14.75 -18.44 8.92
N GLU A 231 13.60 -18.23 9.55
CA GLU A 231 13.45 -17.13 10.51
C GLU A 231 14.41 -17.34 11.69
N LYS A 232 15.12 -16.29 12.07
CA LYS A 232 15.89 -16.33 13.32
C LYS A 232 14.89 -16.39 14.47
N THR A 233 14.88 -17.50 15.20
CA THR A 233 14.05 -17.73 16.41
C THR A 233 14.47 -16.87 17.61
N GLU A 234 15.12 -15.74 17.38
CA GLU A 234 15.50 -14.82 18.45
C GLU A 234 14.30 -13.95 18.77
N GLU A 235 13.57 -14.34 19.84
CA GLU A 235 12.72 -13.43 20.59
C GLU A 235 13.49 -12.13 20.81
N LYS A 236 13.02 -11.05 20.18
CA LYS A 236 13.51 -9.72 20.52
C LYS A 236 12.93 -9.36 21.89
N THR A 237 13.58 -9.79 22.95
CA THR A 237 13.52 -9.16 24.26
C THR A 237 14.04 -7.73 24.14
N ALA A 238 13.13 -6.76 24.12
CA ALA A 238 13.26 -5.42 24.71
C ALA A 238 11.94 -4.65 24.58
#